data_AF-A0A8D8LLP0-F1
#
_entry.id   AF-A0A8D8LLP0-F1
#
_cell.length_a   1.000
_cell.length_b   1.000
_cell.length_c   1.000
_cell.angle_alpha   90.00
_cell.angle_beta   90.00
_cell.angle_gamma   90.00
#
_symmetry.space_group_name_H-M   'P 1'
#
loop_
_entity.id
_entity.type
_entity.pdbx_description
1 polymer ?
#
loop_
_entity_poly.entity_id
_entity_poly.type
_entity_poly.pdbx_seq_one_letter_code
_entity_poly.pdbx_strand_id
1 'polypeptide(L)'
;LLENTAITIGRLGYVCPHDVAPLLAQFVRQWCSSLRNIRDNEEKDSAFRGMCAMITVNPGGVVQEFIFFCDAVASWSTPKDDLKEMFHKILHGFRTQVGDENWKRFADQFPDQLRDRLSAMYDV
;
A
#
# COMPACT_ATOMS: atom_id res chain seq x y z
N LEU A 1 -7.18 -18.72 4.27
CA LEU A 1 -7.45 -18.81 2.81
C LEU A 1 -7.23 -17.47 2.12
N LEU A 2 -7.94 -16.41 2.51
CA LEU A 2 -7.81 -15.08 1.89
C LEU A 2 -6.39 -14.50 1.96
N GLU A 3 -5.68 -14.73 3.06
CA GLU A 3 -4.29 -14.30 3.27
C GLU A 3 -3.33 -14.93 2.24
N ASN A 4 -3.40 -16.25 2.04
CA ASN A 4 -2.56 -16.96 1.07
C ASN A 4 -2.85 -16.51 -0.36
N THR A 5 -4.11 -16.25 -0.68
CA THR A 5 -4.50 -15.68 -1.99
C THR A 5 -3.88 -14.30 -2.17
N ALA A 6 -3.97 -13.43 -1.15
CA ALA A 6 -3.38 -12.09 -1.19
C ALA A 6 -1.85 -12.15 -1.33
N ILE A 7 -1.17 -13.00 -0.56
CA ILE A 7 0.29 -13.20 -0.67
C ILE A 7 0.66 -13.66 -2.10
N THR A 8 -0.10 -14.62 -2.64
CA THR A 8 0.16 -15.16 -3.99
C THR A 8 -0.03 -14.09 -5.07
N ILE A 9 -1.11 -13.30 -5.00
CA ILE A 9 -1.34 -12.18 -5.93
C ILE A 9 -0.21 -11.15 -5.84
N GLY A 10 0.24 -10.82 -4.63
CA GLY A 10 1.38 -9.92 -4.42
C GLY A 10 2.64 -10.46 -5.08
N ARG A 11 2.99 -11.73 -4.85
CA ARG A 11 4.17 -12.36 -5.47
C ARG A 11 4.09 -12.44 -6.99
N LEU A 12 2.90 -12.72 -7.55
CA LEU A 12 2.69 -12.65 -9.00
C LEU A 12 2.93 -11.23 -9.53
N GLY A 13 2.37 -10.22 -8.86
CA GLY A 13 2.60 -8.81 -9.20
C GLY A 13 4.06 -8.37 -9.08
N TYR A 14 4.88 -9.06 -8.28
CA TYR A 14 6.32 -8.81 -8.22
C TYR A 14 7.06 -9.34 -9.44
N VAL A 15 6.67 -10.50 -9.97
CA VAL A 15 7.33 -11.15 -11.12
C VAL A 15 6.81 -10.56 -12.45
N CYS A 16 5.51 -10.33 -12.57
CA CYS A 16 4.84 -9.85 -13.77
C CYS A 16 3.91 -8.66 -13.46
N PRO A 17 4.46 -7.51 -13.04
CA PRO A 17 3.66 -6.35 -12.64
C PRO A 17 2.77 -5.82 -13.77
N HIS A 18 3.22 -5.87 -15.02
CA HIS A 18 2.45 -5.36 -16.17
C HIS A 18 1.19 -6.18 -16.47
N ASP A 19 1.19 -7.47 -16.14
CA ASP A 19 0.05 -8.36 -16.37
C ASP A 19 -0.99 -8.26 -15.24
N VAL A 20 -0.54 -8.01 -14.01
CA VAL A 20 -1.41 -8.00 -12.82
C VAL A 20 -1.88 -6.58 -12.46
N ALA A 21 -1.06 -5.56 -12.67
CA ALA A 21 -1.38 -4.17 -12.34
C ALA A 21 -2.70 -3.63 -12.95
N PRO A 22 -3.13 -4.02 -14.17
CA PRO A 22 -4.43 -3.62 -14.71
C PRO A 22 -5.63 -4.08 -13.86
N LEU A 23 -5.45 -5.12 -13.04
CA LEU A 23 -6.49 -5.69 -12.18
C LEU A 23 -6.50 -5.11 -10.76
N LEU A 24 -5.58 -4.19 -10.42
CA LEU A 24 -5.41 -3.65 -9.06
C LEU A 24 -6.73 -3.20 -8.42
N ALA A 25 -7.52 -2.40 -9.15
CA ALA A 25 -8.78 -1.85 -8.66
C ALA A 25 -9.80 -2.93 -8.25
N GLN A 26 -9.69 -4.14 -8.80
CA GLN A 26 -10.62 -5.24 -8.50
C GLN A 26 -10.33 -5.92 -7.17
N PHE A 27 -9.08 -5.88 -6.67
CA PHE A 27 -8.68 -6.66 -5.50
C PHE A 27 -8.01 -5.86 -4.39
N VAL A 28 -7.52 -4.64 -4.65
CA VAL A 28 -6.66 -3.89 -3.71
C VAL A 28 -7.30 -3.73 -2.34
N ARG A 29 -8.59 -3.41 -2.27
CA ARG A 29 -9.33 -3.26 -1.00
C ARG A 29 -9.34 -4.54 -0.16
N GLN A 30 -9.69 -5.67 -0.79
CA GLN A 30 -9.75 -6.97 -0.13
C GLN A 30 -8.35 -7.46 0.26
N TRP A 31 -7.37 -7.20 -0.59
CA TRP A 31 -5.96 -7.53 -0.38
C TRP A 31 -5.39 -6.79 0.83
N CYS A 32 -5.58 -5.47 0.89
CA CYS A 32 -5.14 -4.64 2.02
C CYS A 32 -5.80 -5.08 3.33
N SER A 33 -7.12 -5.31 3.29
CA SER A 33 -7.89 -5.77 4.45
C SER A 33 -7.44 -7.15 4.95
N SER A 34 -6.97 -8.02 4.06
CA SER A 34 -6.47 -9.35 4.42
C SER A 34 -5.06 -9.29 5.02
N LEU A 35 -4.15 -8.49 4.46
CA LEU A 35 -2.76 -8.47 4.91
C LEU A 35 -2.47 -7.53 6.08
N ARG A 36 -3.33 -6.54 6.36
CA ARG A 36 -3.11 -5.60 7.48
C ARG A 36 -3.06 -6.27 8.86
N ASN A 37 -3.72 -7.42 9.02
CA ASN A 37 -3.78 -8.16 10.29
C ASN A 37 -2.66 -9.19 10.44
N ILE A 38 -1.84 -9.40 9.39
CA ILE A 38 -0.75 -10.37 9.41
C ILE A 38 0.48 -9.74 10.05
N ARG A 39 1.15 -10.51 10.93
CA ARG A 39 2.43 -10.12 11.53
C ARG A 39 3.50 -9.94 10.45
N ASP A 40 4.43 -9.02 10.69
CA ASP A 40 5.53 -8.78 9.78
C ASP A 40 6.40 -10.04 9.66
N ASN A 41 6.45 -10.59 8.44
CA ASN A 41 7.22 -11.77 8.08
C ASN A 41 7.66 -11.68 6.61
N GLU A 42 8.44 -12.65 6.13
CA GLU A 42 8.94 -12.65 4.75
C GLU A 42 7.85 -12.76 3.70
N GLU A 43 6.74 -13.42 4.02
CA GLU A 43 5.62 -13.58 3.09
C GLU A 43 4.91 -12.24 2.87
N LYS A 44 4.60 -11.52 3.94
CA LYS A 44 4.06 -10.16 3.91
C LYS A 44 5.02 -9.22 3.18
N ASP A 45 6.33 -9.29 3.46
CA ASP A 45 7.34 -8.46 2.79
C ASP A 45 7.31 -8.68 1.27
N SER A 46 7.40 -9.94 0.83
CA SER A 46 7.35 -10.28 -0.60
C SER A 46 6.04 -9.84 -1.27
N ALA A 47 4.92 -9.95 -0.58
CA ALA A 47 3.62 -9.54 -1.10
C ALA A 47 3.52 -8.02 -1.27
N PHE A 48 3.99 -7.25 -0.29
CA PHE A 48 3.96 -5.78 -0.35
C PHE A 48 4.95 -5.22 -1.38
N ARG A 49 6.11 -5.84 -1.60
CA ARG A 49 7.01 -5.48 -2.70
C ARG A 49 6.32 -5.59 -4.06
N GLY A 50 5.58 -6.68 -4.27
CA GLY A 50 4.80 -6.87 -5.49
C GLY A 50 3.65 -5.87 -5.62
N MET A 51 2.95 -5.55 -4.54
CA MET A 51 1.95 -4.49 -4.54
C MET A 51 2.56 -3.13 -4.92
N CYS A 52 3.72 -2.78 -4.36
CA CYS A 52 4.41 -1.53 -4.69
C CYS A 52 4.87 -1.50 -6.16
N ALA A 53 5.36 -2.63 -6.69
CA ALA A 53 5.73 -2.76 -8.10
C ALA A 53 4.51 -2.55 -9.02
N MET A 54 3.37 -3.16 -8.69
CA MET A 54 2.13 -2.98 -9.44
C MET A 54 1.61 -1.53 -9.38
N ILE A 55 1.64 -0.89 -8.22
CA ILE A 55 1.23 0.52 -8.06
C ILE A 55 2.13 1.45 -8.88
N THR A 56 3.43 1.14 -8.97
CA THR A 56 4.36 1.92 -9.81
C THR A 56 3.99 1.83 -11.30
N VAL A 57 3.49 0.67 -11.76
CA VAL A 57 3.05 0.48 -13.15
C VAL A 57 1.66 1.08 -13.41
N ASN A 58 0.72 0.94 -12.47
CA ASN A 58 -0.64 1.47 -12.59
C ASN A 58 -1.10 2.18 -11.30
N PRO A 59 -0.64 3.42 -11.06
CA PRO A 59 -1.02 4.17 -9.87
C PRO A 59 -2.53 4.50 -9.87
N GLY A 60 -3.13 4.65 -11.05
CA GLY A 60 -4.58 4.87 -11.21
C GLY A 60 -5.43 3.75 -10.61
N GLY A 61 -4.91 2.52 -10.56
CA GLY A 61 -5.61 1.35 -10.03
C GLY A 61 -5.83 1.35 -8.52
N VAL A 62 -5.11 2.18 -7.75
CA VAL A 62 -5.24 2.25 -6.29
C VAL A 62 -5.90 3.53 -5.79
N VAL A 63 -6.06 4.56 -6.63
CA VAL A 63 -6.52 5.91 -6.21
C VAL A 63 -7.80 5.89 -5.38
N GLN A 64 -8.83 5.17 -5.83
CA GLN A 64 -10.13 5.13 -5.14
C GLN A 64 -10.06 4.45 -3.77
N GLU A 65 -9.16 3.49 -3.61
CA GLU A 65 -9.03 2.63 -2.43
C GLU A 65 -7.72 2.92 -1.67
N PHE A 66 -7.11 4.09 -1.91
CA PHE A 66 -5.77 4.41 -1.43
C PHE A 66 -5.69 4.44 0.11
N ILE A 67 -6.79 4.78 0.79
CA ILE A 67 -6.88 4.72 2.26
C ILE A 67 -6.63 3.31 2.79
N PHE A 68 -7.07 2.26 2.07
CA PHE A 68 -6.81 0.88 2.47
C PHE A 68 -5.33 0.52 2.30
N PHE A 69 -4.67 1.06 1.28
CA PHE A 69 -3.23 0.91 1.12
C PHE A 69 -2.47 1.61 2.26
N CYS A 70 -2.86 2.84 2.61
CA CYS A 70 -2.31 3.57 3.76
C CYS A 70 -2.45 2.78 5.08
N ASP A 71 -3.63 2.25 5.37
CA ASP A 71 -3.88 1.42 6.57
C ASP A 71 -3.02 0.14 6.58
N ALA A 72 -2.91 -0.52 5.43
CA ALA A 72 -2.07 -1.71 5.28
C ALA A 72 -0.58 -1.40 5.46
N VAL A 73 -0.10 -0.24 4.99
CA VAL A 73 1.27 0.24 5.20
C VAL A 73 1.51 0.59 6.67
N ALA A 74 0.57 1.26 7.33
CA ALA A 74 0.67 1.61 8.76
C ALA A 74 0.64 0.40 9.70
N SER A 75 0.15 -0.76 9.22
CA SER A 75 0.18 -2.03 9.97
C SER A 75 1.60 -2.59 10.19
N TRP A 76 2.57 -2.14 9.41
CA TRP A 76 3.97 -2.55 9.57
C TRP A 76 4.57 -1.94 10.83
N SER A 77 5.25 -2.77 11.63
CA SER A 77 5.96 -2.35 12.83
C SER A 77 7.42 -2.01 12.50
N THR A 78 8.10 -2.89 11.76
CA THR A 78 9.51 -2.73 11.39
C THR A 78 9.74 -3.26 9.98
N PRO A 79 9.28 -2.53 8.94
CA PRO A 79 9.58 -2.91 7.56
C PRO A 79 11.09 -2.80 7.31
N LYS A 80 11.62 -3.63 6.40
CA LYS A 80 12.99 -3.49 5.91
C LYS A 80 13.17 -2.13 5.23
N ASP A 81 14.38 -1.56 5.29
CA ASP A 81 14.64 -0.19 4.81
C ASP A 81 14.24 0.04 3.36
N ASP A 82 14.53 -0.94 2.50
CA ASP A 82 14.19 -0.88 1.08
C ASP A 82 12.67 -0.93 0.84
N LEU A 83 11.93 -1.77 1.58
CA LEU A 83 10.47 -1.78 1.54
C LEU A 83 9.88 -0.47 2.09
N LYS A 84 10.45 0.06 3.18
CA LYS A 84 10.06 1.34 3.77
C LYS A 84 10.24 2.49 2.77
N GLU A 85 11.32 2.47 2.00
CA GLU A 85 11.57 3.45 0.93
C GLU A 85 10.53 3.34 -0.19
N MET A 86 10.11 2.12 -0.57
CA MET A 86 9.04 1.93 -1.55
C MET A 86 7.71 2.53 -1.06
N PHE A 87 7.35 2.30 0.20
CA PHE A 87 6.16 2.93 0.80
C PHE A 87 6.25 4.45 0.79
N HIS A 88 7.39 5.00 1.21
CA HIS A 88 7.63 6.44 1.20
C HIS A 88 7.43 7.03 -0.20
N LYS A 89 8.02 6.42 -1.23
CA LYS A 89 7.88 6.88 -2.62
C LYS A 89 6.42 6.88 -3.10
N ILE A 90 5.65 5.86 -2.78
CA ILE A 90 4.24 5.78 -3.17
C ILE A 90 3.39 6.82 -2.45
N LEU A 91 3.55 6.95 -1.13
CA LEU A 91 2.80 7.91 -0.31
C LEU A 91 3.06 9.35 -0.75
N HIS A 92 4.34 9.74 -0.86
CA HIS A 92 4.73 11.07 -1.33
C HIS A 92 4.38 11.31 -2.80
N GLY A 93 4.47 10.27 -3.65
CA GLY A 93 4.05 10.34 -5.04
C GLY A 93 2.55 10.66 -5.17
N PHE A 94 1.71 9.98 -4.38
CA PHE A 94 0.27 10.26 -4.34
C PHE A 94 -0.01 11.66 -3.81
N ARG A 95 0.62 12.07 -2.69
CA ARG A 95 0.49 13.43 -2.14
C ARG A 95 0.84 14.51 -3.17
N THR A 96 1.96 14.32 -3.88
CA THR A 96 2.40 15.24 -4.95
C THR A 96 1.39 15.31 -6.08
N GLN A 97 0.82 14.16 -6.48
CA GLN A 97 -0.14 14.08 -7.58
C GLN A 97 -1.47 14.78 -7.26
N VAL A 98 -1.98 14.64 -6.03
CA VAL A 98 -3.25 15.27 -5.63
C VAL A 98 -3.07 16.72 -5.17
N GLY A 99 -1.86 17.09 -4.73
CA GLY A 99 -1.52 18.40 -4.17
C GLY A 99 -1.85 18.50 -2.66
N ASP A 100 -1.12 19.38 -1.95
CA ASP A 100 -1.19 19.46 -0.48
C ASP A 100 -2.59 19.75 0.07
N GLU A 101 -3.39 20.60 -0.58
CA GLU A 101 -4.74 20.91 -0.12
C GLU A 101 -5.68 19.71 -0.21
N ASN A 102 -5.61 18.96 -1.31
CA ASN A 102 -6.44 17.76 -1.50
C ASN A 102 -5.93 16.60 -0.64
N TRP A 103 -4.61 16.48 -0.48
CA TRP A 103 -4.02 15.53 0.46
C TRP A 103 -4.53 15.78 1.88
N LYS A 104 -4.52 17.04 2.34
CA LYS A 104 -5.05 17.39 3.67
C LYS A 104 -6.51 16.97 3.83
N ARG A 105 -7.38 17.31 2.86
CA ARG A 105 -8.79 16.89 2.87
C ARG A 105 -8.99 15.36 2.83
N PHE A 106 -8.06 14.65 2.22
CA PHE A 106 -8.06 13.19 2.17
C PHE A 106 -7.58 12.60 3.50
N ALA A 107 -6.49 13.11 4.06
CA ALA A 107 -5.94 12.72 5.36
C ALA A 107 -6.87 13.06 6.53
N ASP A 108 -7.71 14.09 6.40
CA ASP A 108 -8.76 14.42 7.38
C ASP A 108 -9.83 13.31 7.49
N GLN A 109 -9.94 12.42 6.50
CA GLN A 109 -10.84 11.26 6.54
C GLN A 109 -10.20 10.06 7.26
N PHE A 110 -8.90 10.12 7.58
CA PHE A 110 -8.20 9.04 8.26
C PHE A 110 -8.58 9.02 9.75
N PRO A 111 -8.69 7.83 10.36
CA PRO A 111 -8.67 7.72 11.81
C PRO A 111 -7.40 8.35 12.39
N ASP A 112 -7.50 9.00 13.56
CA ASP A 112 -6.37 9.72 14.16
C ASP A 112 -5.11 8.85 14.30
N GLN A 113 -5.28 7.60 14.73
CA GLN A 113 -4.16 6.64 14.88
C GLN A 113 -3.45 6.34 13.55
N LEU A 114 -4.19 6.30 12.43
CA LEU A 114 -3.61 6.06 11.11
C LEU A 114 -2.79 7.27 10.68
N ARG A 115 -3.33 8.48 10.86
CA ARG A 115 -2.65 9.73 10.53
C ARG A 115 -1.35 9.88 11.33
N ASP A 116 -1.41 9.65 12.64
CA ASP A 116 -0.23 9.75 13.51
C ASP A 116 0.86 8.74 13.13
N ARG A 117 0.46 7.50 12.80
CA ARG A 117 1.38 6.44 12.31
C ARG A 117 2.06 6.84 11.01
N LEU A 118 1.30 7.32 10.03
CA LEU A 118 1.84 7.68 8.71
C LEU A 118 2.77 8.89 8.82
N SER A 119 2.41 9.89 9.60
CA SER A 119 3.25 11.05 9.87
C SER A 119 4.55 10.64 10.57
N ALA A 120 4.48 9.82 11.63
CA ALA A 120 5.66 9.38 12.37
C ALA A 120 6.62 8.50 11.55
N MET A 121 6.10 7.67 10.65
CA MET A 121 6.92 6.71 9.89
C MET A 121 7.41 7.22 8.53
N TYR A 122 6.62 8.09 7.88
CA TYR A 122 6.80 8.47 6.48
C TYR A 122 6.67 9.98 6.20
N ASP A 123 6.39 10.82 7.20
CA ASP A 123 6.28 12.28 7.08
C ASP A 123 5.24 12.74 6.02
N VAL A 124 4.08 12.06 6.00
CA VAL A 124 2.93 12.39 5.14
C VAL A 124 1.67 12.71 5.94
#